data_AF-A0A4V3R9E0-F1
#
_entry.id   AF-A0A4V3R9E0-F1
#
_cell.length_a   1.000
_cell.length_b   1.000
_cell.length_c   1.000
_cell.angle_alpha   90.00
_cell.angle_beta   90.00
_cell.angle_gamma   90.00
#
_symmetry.space_group_name_H-M   'P 1'
#
loop_
_entity.id
_entity.type
_entity.pdbx_description
1 polymer ?
#
loop_
_entity_poly.entity_id
_entity_poly.type
_entity_poly.pdbx_seq_one_letter_code
_entity_poly.pdbx_strand_id
1 'polypeptide(L)'
;MFNIRRKLLPGAVCLCMAVMVCSCQNLPHGERPYDYPPAKWVSESGDLWFEVTEDTMAREGNWYPILDGGAVIDGKTYECKVEFDSYVSVIFWDKNVWVQYMRDLEWENEWHPIPHPPMLVAGTCRFSPNKVKVSVNEVGEYFQHEKIIFIRQPSDKEEMTEKNGGKGWWWIIGANDLQ
;
A
#
# COMPACT_ATOMS: atom_id res chain seq x y z
N MET A 1 28.09 7.91 54.89
CA MET A 1 28.32 7.48 53.49
C MET A 1 27.02 6.93 52.94
N PHE A 2 26.28 7.73 52.17
CA PHE A 2 25.02 7.30 51.56
C PHE A 2 25.28 6.33 50.41
N ASN A 3 24.61 5.18 50.45
CA ASN A 3 24.81 4.05 49.57
C ASN A 3 24.13 4.31 48.21
N ILE A 4 24.80 5.07 47.34
CA ILE A 4 24.27 5.54 46.03
C ILE A 4 24.06 4.39 45.02
N ARG A 5 24.65 3.21 45.25
CA ARG A 5 24.62 2.10 44.29
C ARG A 5 23.30 1.33 44.17
N ARG A 6 22.33 1.51 45.08
CA ARG A 6 21.05 0.75 45.05
C ARG A 6 19.87 1.44 44.35
N LYS A 7 20.00 2.72 43.95
CA LYS A 7 18.89 3.49 43.35
C LYS A 7 19.00 3.71 41.84
N LEU A 8 20.13 3.33 41.21
CA LEU A 8 20.36 3.51 39.77
C LEU A 8 19.72 2.42 38.89
N LEU A 9 19.49 1.23 39.44
CA LEU A 9 18.93 0.09 38.71
C LEU A 9 17.45 0.25 38.31
N PRO A 10 16.54 0.71 39.19
CA PRO A 10 15.12 0.86 38.81
C PRO A 10 14.90 1.96 37.77
N GLY A 11 15.65 3.07 37.87
CA GLY A 11 15.54 4.20 36.95
C GLY A 11 15.99 3.87 35.53
N ALA A 12 17.08 3.11 35.39
CA ALA A 12 17.58 2.67 34.08
C ALA A 12 16.62 1.65 33.41
N VAL A 13 16.04 0.72 34.18
CA VAL A 13 15.10 -0.29 33.65
C VAL A 13 13.79 0.36 33.17
N CYS A 14 13.25 1.36 33.90
CA CYS A 14 12.07 2.10 33.44
C CYS A 14 12.33 2.93 32.18
N LEU A 15 13.53 3.52 32.05
CA LEU A 15 13.91 4.27 30.84
C LEU A 15 14.05 3.35 29.63
N CYS A 16 14.66 2.17 29.77
CA CYS A 16 14.75 1.18 28.69
C CYS A 16 13.37 0.64 28.26
N MET A 17 12.46 0.41 29.21
CA MET A 17 11.08 0.01 28.90
C MET A 17 10.31 1.13 28.19
N ALA A 18 10.46 2.39 28.61
CA ALA A 18 9.84 3.53 27.94
C ALA A 18 10.39 3.74 26.51
N VAL A 19 11.69 3.59 26.30
CA VAL A 19 12.32 3.67 24.97
C VAL A 19 11.87 2.50 24.07
N MET A 20 11.74 1.28 24.61
CA MET A 20 11.19 0.15 23.86
C MET A 20 9.71 0.36 23.49
N VAL A 21 8.89 0.91 24.39
CA VAL A 21 7.46 1.20 24.10
C VAL A 21 7.31 2.32 23.06
N CYS A 22 8.19 3.33 23.04
CA CYS A 22 8.20 4.34 21.98
C CYS A 22 8.71 3.83 20.63
N SER A 23 9.54 2.77 20.62
CA SER A 23 10.04 2.12 19.39
C SER A 23 8.98 1.23 18.73
N CYS A 24 7.89 0.93 19.44
CA CYS A 24 6.76 0.14 18.95
C CYS A 24 5.64 1.01 18.37
N GLN A 25 5.96 2.12 17.72
CA GLN A 25 5.05 2.60 16.68
C GLN A 25 5.09 1.53 15.59
N ASN A 26 4.05 0.68 15.55
CA ASN A 26 3.82 -0.32 14.50
C ASN A 26 3.56 0.43 13.18
N LEU A 27 4.61 1.02 12.62
CA LEU A 27 4.64 1.48 11.25
C LEU A 27 4.83 0.22 10.40
N PRO A 28 4.05 0.03 9.32
CA PRO A 28 4.11 -1.17 8.48
C PRO A 28 5.37 -1.20 7.58
N HIS A 29 6.52 -0.79 8.12
CA HIS A 29 7.79 -0.81 7.41
C HIS A 29 8.14 -2.24 7.00
N GLY A 30 8.26 -2.48 5.70
CA GLY A 30 8.54 -3.80 5.15
C GLY A 30 7.30 -4.65 4.84
N GLU A 31 6.10 -4.11 5.08
CA GLU A 31 4.84 -4.81 4.83
C GLU A 31 4.02 -4.22 3.68
N ARG A 32 4.35 -3.02 3.20
CA ARG A 32 3.55 -2.32 2.19
C ARG A 32 3.82 -2.86 0.80
N PRO A 33 2.89 -2.67 -0.16
CA PRO A 33 3.05 -3.20 -1.51
C PRO A 33 4.38 -2.86 -2.18
N TYR A 34 4.86 -1.64 -1.98
CA TYR A 34 6.10 -1.12 -2.55
C TYR A 34 7.36 -1.42 -1.73
N ASP A 35 7.24 -2.16 -0.63
CA ASP A 35 8.38 -2.72 0.11
C ASP A 35 8.82 -4.08 -0.50
N TYR A 36 8.08 -4.60 -1.49
CA TYR A 36 8.35 -5.86 -2.20
C TYR A 36 8.72 -5.64 -3.67
N PRO A 37 9.29 -6.65 -4.37
CA PRO A 37 9.56 -6.56 -5.79
C PRO A 37 8.32 -6.22 -6.63
N PRO A 38 8.50 -5.72 -7.86
CA PRO A 38 7.42 -5.31 -8.74
C PRO A 38 6.31 -6.34 -8.88
N ALA A 39 5.07 -5.87 -8.80
CA ALA A 39 3.89 -6.71 -8.88
C ALA A 39 2.67 -5.87 -9.26
N LYS A 40 1.72 -6.53 -9.93
CA LYS A 40 0.36 -6.04 -10.06
C LYS A 40 -0.46 -6.52 -8.86
N TRP A 41 -1.27 -5.66 -8.30
CA TRP A 41 -2.17 -5.97 -7.20
C TRP A 41 -3.59 -5.81 -7.70
N VAL A 42 -4.37 -6.87 -7.65
CA VAL A 42 -5.73 -6.90 -8.22
C VAL A 42 -6.73 -7.25 -7.13
N SER A 43 -7.86 -6.55 -7.08
CA SER A 43 -8.93 -6.87 -6.13
C SER A 43 -9.50 -8.25 -6.39
N GLU A 44 -10.06 -8.90 -5.37
CA GLU A 44 -10.75 -10.19 -5.54
C GLU A 44 -11.93 -10.10 -6.53
N SER A 45 -12.54 -8.92 -6.69
CA SER A 45 -13.59 -8.69 -7.70
C SER A 45 -13.04 -8.48 -9.12
N GLY A 46 -11.76 -8.09 -9.25
CA GLY A 46 -11.15 -7.67 -10.52
C GLY A 46 -11.41 -6.21 -10.90
N ASP A 47 -12.26 -5.50 -10.14
CA ASP A 47 -12.67 -4.14 -10.48
C ASP A 47 -11.63 -3.08 -10.14
N LEU A 48 -10.66 -3.38 -9.29
CA LEU A 48 -9.62 -2.45 -8.89
C LEU A 48 -8.26 -3.09 -9.03
N TRP A 49 -7.29 -2.30 -9.48
CA TRP A 49 -5.90 -2.74 -9.53
C TRP A 49 -4.93 -1.57 -9.32
N PHE A 50 -3.72 -1.91 -8.91
CA PHE A 50 -2.59 -0.99 -8.90
C PHE A 50 -1.28 -1.74 -9.14
N GLU A 51 -0.23 -1.02 -9.53
CA GLU A 51 1.05 -1.59 -9.89
C GLU A 51 2.19 -0.97 -9.09
N VAL A 52 3.04 -1.85 -8.56
CA VAL A 52 4.37 -1.50 -8.09
C VAL A 52 5.33 -1.85 -9.21
N THR A 53 6.07 -0.87 -9.69
CA THR A 53 7.14 -1.00 -10.67
C THR A 53 8.47 -0.75 -9.99
N GLU A 54 9.58 -0.99 -10.69
CA GLU A 54 10.91 -0.65 -10.19
C GLU A 54 10.98 0.80 -9.68
N ASP A 55 10.39 1.73 -10.44
CA ASP A 55 10.42 3.17 -10.15
C ASP A 55 9.54 3.58 -8.97
N THR A 56 8.54 2.75 -8.63
CA THR A 56 7.59 3.01 -7.53
C THR A 56 7.80 2.10 -6.33
N MET A 57 8.95 1.45 -6.22
CA MET A 57 9.42 0.84 -4.98
C MET A 57 9.82 1.91 -3.96
N ALA A 58 9.67 1.61 -2.67
CA ALA A 58 10.18 2.49 -1.62
C ALA A 58 11.72 2.57 -1.71
N ARG A 59 12.23 3.80 -1.74
CA ARG A 59 13.66 4.11 -1.82
C ARG A 59 13.98 5.27 -0.88
N GLU A 60 15.26 5.44 -0.56
CA GLU A 60 15.72 6.60 0.19
C GLU A 60 15.28 7.89 -0.51
N GLY A 61 14.61 8.78 0.22
CA GLY A 61 14.04 10.02 -0.32
C GLY A 61 12.63 9.89 -0.92
N ASN A 62 12.12 8.67 -1.13
CA ASN A 62 10.75 8.42 -1.59
C ASN A 62 10.17 7.16 -0.90
N TRP A 63 9.75 7.33 0.35
CA TRP A 63 9.23 6.24 1.19
C TRP A 63 7.74 5.95 1.00
N TYR A 64 7.05 6.82 0.25
CA TYR A 64 5.60 6.78 0.01
C TYR A 64 5.33 7.12 -1.47
N PRO A 65 5.78 6.27 -2.40
CA PRO A 65 5.61 6.52 -3.83
C PRO A 65 4.11 6.51 -4.21
N ILE A 66 3.75 7.36 -5.16
CA ILE A 66 2.43 7.34 -5.79
C ILE A 66 2.43 6.28 -6.88
N LEU A 67 1.48 5.35 -6.81
CA LEU A 67 1.39 4.23 -7.73
C LEU A 67 0.39 4.52 -8.86
N ASP A 68 0.57 3.84 -9.98
CA ASP A 68 -0.45 3.77 -11.02
C ASP A 68 -1.45 2.66 -10.70
N GLY A 69 -2.71 2.90 -11.04
CA GLY A 69 -3.76 1.91 -10.91
C GLY A 69 -4.93 2.16 -11.83
N GLY A 70 -6.01 1.43 -11.59
CA GLY A 70 -7.23 1.61 -12.33
C GLY A 70 -8.45 0.96 -11.69
N ALA A 71 -9.61 1.41 -12.16
CA ALA A 71 -10.92 0.95 -11.77
C ALA A 71 -11.70 0.50 -13.01
N VAL A 72 -12.33 -0.68 -12.96
CA VAL A 72 -13.27 -1.16 -13.98
C VAL A 72 -14.67 -0.85 -13.50
N ILE A 73 -15.34 0.08 -14.18
CA ILE A 73 -16.70 0.52 -13.86
C ILE A 73 -17.52 0.40 -15.15
N ASP A 74 -18.63 -0.32 -15.11
CA ASP A 74 -19.50 -0.56 -16.28
C ASP A 74 -18.73 -1.08 -17.51
N GLY A 75 -17.73 -1.93 -17.29
CA GLY A 75 -16.89 -2.51 -18.34
C GLY A 75 -15.87 -1.55 -18.96
N LYS A 76 -15.74 -0.32 -18.46
CA LYS A 76 -14.71 0.64 -18.87
C LYS A 76 -13.64 0.74 -17.80
N THR A 77 -12.39 0.80 -18.24
CA THR A 77 -11.25 1.04 -17.35
C THR A 77 -10.98 2.53 -17.22
N TYR A 78 -10.92 3.00 -15.99
CA TYR A 78 -10.54 4.35 -15.59
C TYR A 78 -9.16 4.28 -14.95
N GLU A 79 -8.25 5.17 -15.33
CA GLU A 79 -6.91 5.23 -14.74
C GLU A 79 -6.95 5.99 -13.40
N CYS A 80 -6.13 5.53 -12.45
CA CYS A 80 -6.10 6.07 -11.11
C CYS A 80 -4.66 6.31 -10.64
N LYS A 81 -4.51 7.21 -9.66
CA LYS A 81 -3.30 7.29 -8.83
C LYS A 81 -3.62 6.74 -7.44
N VAL A 82 -2.73 5.89 -6.93
CA VAL A 82 -2.92 5.22 -5.64
C VAL A 82 -1.86 5.68 -4.67
N GLU A 83 -2.32 6.24 -3.56
CA GLU A 83 -1.48 6.76 -2.50
C GLU A 83 -1.71 5.90 -1.25
N PHE A 84 -0.62 5.43 -0.64
CA PHE A 84 -0.66 4.90 0.71
C PHE A 84 -0.02 5.92 1.63
N ASP A 85 -0.75 6.34 2.67
CA ASP A 85 -0.19 7.24 3.67
C ASP A 85 0.89 6.54 4.52
N SER A 86 1.59 7.33 5.34
CA SER A 86 2.69 6.82 6.15
C SER A 86 2.30 5.84 7.27
N TYR A 87 1.01 5.68 7.54
CA TYR A 87 0.51 4.88 8.64
C TYR A 87 -0.21 3.64 8.14
N VAL A 88 -1.43 3.80 7.64
CA VAL A 88 -2.32 2.70 7.30
C VAL A 88 -3.40 3.08 6.29
N SER A 89 -3.40 4.27 5.70
CA SER A 89 -4.49 4.66 4.79
C SER A 89 -4.12 4.40 3.34
N VAL A 90 -5.14 4.19 2.50
CA VAL A 90 -5.01 4.17 1.05
C VAL A 90 -6.08 5.06 0.42
N ILE A 91 -5.69 5.76 -0.64
CA ILE A 91 -6.58 6.58 -1.45
C ILE A 91 -6.39 6.23 -2.93
N PHE A 92 -7.50 6.00 -3.63
CA PHE A 92 -7.55 5.87 -5.08
C PHE A 92 -8.13 7.15 -5.65
N TRP A 93 -7.30 7.92 -6.34
CA TRP A 93 -7.67 9.14 -7.02
C TRP A 93 -7.98 8.83 -8.48
N ASP A 94 -9.07 9.38 -9.02
CA ASP A 94 -9.17 9.51 -10.48
C ASP A 94 -7.95 10.28 -11.00
N LYS A 95 -7.35 9.83 -12.10
CA LYS A 95 -6.10 10.41 -12.61
C LYS A 95 -6.23 11.89 -12.97
N ASN A 96 -7.35 12.31 -13.55
CA ASN A 96 -7.55 13.71 -13.94
C ASN A 96 -7.75 14.59 -12.71
N VAL A 97 -8.48 14.06 -11.72
CA VAL A 97 -8.64 14.69 -10.41
C VAL A 97 -7.29 14.87 -9.72
N TRP A 98 -6.44 13.84 -9.68
CA TRP A 98 -5.10 13.91 -9.10
C TRP A 98 -4.23 14.97 -9.80
N VAL A 99 -4.21 14.99 -11.14
CA VAL A 99 -3.42 15.95 -11.91
C VAL A 99 -3.86 17.39 -11.61
N GLN A 100 -5.18 17.62 -11.52
CA GLN A 100 -5.70 18.94 -11.16
C GLN A 100 -5.32 19.31 -9.72
N TYR A 101 -5.47 18.39 -8.77
CA TYR A 101 -5.10 18.58 -7.37
C TYR A 101 -3.62 18.97 -7.21
N MET A 102 -2.71 18.24 -7.87
CA MET A 102 -1.28 18.53 -7.83
C MET A 102 -0.95 19.87 -8.48
N ARG A 103 -1.62 20.24 -9.58
CA ARG A 103 -1.45 21.55 -10.21
C ARG A 103 -1.87 22.68 -9.28
N ASP A 104 -2.97 22.50 -8.56
CA ASP A 104 -3.49 23.50 -7.63
C ASP A 104 -2.56 23.65 -6.41
N LEU A 105 -2.01 22.54 -5.89
CA LEU A 105 -0.96 22.56 -4.85
C LEU A 105 0.33 23.27 -5.29
N GLU A 106 0.78 23.06 -6.54
CA GLU A 106 1.97 23.73 -7.07
C GLU A 106 1.75 25.24 -7.29
N TRP A 107 0.51 25.64 -7.59
CA TRP A 107 0.13 27.02 -7.84
C TRP A 107 -0.05 27.84 -6.56
N GLU A 108 -0.56 27.22 -5.49
CA GLU A 108 -0.89 27.90 -4.24
C GLU A 108 0.18 27.66 -3.16
N ASN A 109 1.17 28.56 -3.08
CA ASN A 109 2.02 28.74 -1.88
C ASN A 109 1.24 29.29 -0.65
N GLU A 110 -0.08 29.44 -0.75
CA GLU A 110 -0.97 29.89 0.31
C GLU A 110 -1.92 28.74 0.68
N TRP A 111 -2.02 28.42 1.98
CA TRP A 111 -2.89 27.38 2.49
C TRP A 111 -4.36 27.74 2.21
N HIS A 112 -4.92 27.18 1.15
CA HIS A 112 -6.35 27.12 0.94
C HIS A 112 -6.87 25.70 1.18
N PRO A 113 -8.08 25.54 1.76
CA PRO A 113 -8.73 24.25 1.83
C PRO A 113 -9.11 23.83 0.41
N ILE A 114 -8.27 23.01 -0.21
CA ILE A 114 -8.59 22.38 -1.49
C ILE A 114 -9.81 21.49 -1.22
N PRO A 115 -10.94 21.70 -1.92
CA PRO A 115 -12.10 20.83 -1.78
C PRO A 115 -11.65 19.41 -2.11
N HIS A 116 -11.80 18.47 -1.16
CA HIS A 116 -11.46 17.07 -1.40
C HIS A 116 -12.24 16.58 -2.62
N PRO A 117 -11.58 16.37 -3.77
CA PRO A 117 -12.29 15.94 -4.95
C PRO A 117 -12.72 14.47 -4.76
N PRO A 118 -13.74 13.99 -5.49
CA PRO A 118 -14.31 12.67 -5.24
C PRO A 118 -13.24 11.58 -5.42
N MET A 119 -12.83 11.00 -4.30
CA MET A 119 -11.96 9.83 -4.24
C MET A 119 -12.78 8.62 -4.71
N LEU A 120 -12.16 7.71 -5.47
CA LEU A 120 -12.84 6.47 -5.89
C LEU A 120 -12.96 5.50 -4.70
N VAL A 121 -11.90 5.42 -3.89
CA VAL A 121 -11.83 4.62 -2.67
C VAL A 121 -10.94 5.35 -1.68
N ALA A 122 -11.38 5.48 -0.43
CA ALA A 122 -10.51 5.84 0.68
C ALA A 122 -10.77 4.92 1.88
N GLY A 123 -9.70 4.38 2.46
CA GLY A 123 -9.85 3.39 3.51
C GLY A 123 -8.58 3.09 4.29
N THR A 124 -8.72 2.24 5.30
CA THR A 124 -7.62 1.77 6.14
C THR A 124 -7.17 0.38 5.72
N CYS A 125 -5.87 0.20 5.60
CA CYS A 125 -5.18 -0.99 5.15
C CYS A 125 -4.72 -1.88 6.30
N ARG A 126 -4.74 -3.19 6.05
CA ARG A 126 -3.89 -4.18 6.71
C ARG A 126 -3.06 -4.87 5.66
N PHE A 127 -1.75 -4.85 5.89
CA PHE A 127 -0.78 -5.29 4.91
C PHE A 127 -0.30 -6.72 5.17
N SER A 128 0.16 -7.37 4.10
CA SER A 128 0.88 -8.64 4.12
C SER A 128 1.58 -8.83 2.78
N PRO A 129 2.61 -9.69 2.68
CA PRO A 129 3.39 -9.84 1.46
C PRO A 129 2.58 -10.16 0.20
N ASN A 130 1.46 -10.86 0.34
CA ASN A 130 0.65 -11.32 -0.78
C ASN A 130 -0.76 -10.73 -0.81
N LYS A 131 -1.16 -9.95 0.21
CA LYS A 131 -2.51 -9.38 0.30
C LYS A 131 -2.51 -8.00 0.95
N VAL A 132 -3.34 -7.11 0.42
CA VAL A 132 -3.76 -5.88 1.10
C VAL A 132 -5.24 -5.96 1.37
N LYS A 133 -5.64 -5.74 2.63
CA LYS A 133 -7.05 -5.65 3.00
C LYS A 133 -7.38 -4.20 3.31
N VAL A 134 -8.28 -3.61 2.55
CA VAL A 134 -8.78 -2.25 2.73
C VAL A 134 -10.15 -2.32 3.39
N SER A 135 -10.29 -1.73 4.57
CA SER A 135 -11.58 -1.37 5.16
C SER A 135 -11.95 0.02 4.66
N VAL A 136 -13.06 0.14 3.93
CA VAL A 136 -13.45 1.41 3.29
C VAL A 136 -14.06 2.33 4.34
N ASN A 137 -13.50 3.53 4.48
CA ASN A 137 -13.96 4.54 5.44
C ASN A 137 -14.82 5.61 4.75
N GLU A 138 -14.41 6.02 3.56
CA GLU A 138 -15.18 6.91 2.69
C GLU A 138 -15.40 6.24 1.35
N VAL A 139 -16.67 6.20 0.97
CA VAL A 139 -17.18 5.51 -0.20
C VAL A 139 -17.22 6.55 -1.33
N GLY A 140 -16.34 6.42 -2.30
CA GLY A 140 -16.52 7.10 -3.59
C GLY A 140 -17.82 6.66 -4.24
N GLU A 141 -18.33 7.43 -5.20
CA GLU A 141 -19.63 7.20 -5.84
C GLU A 141 -19.82 5.76 -6.40
N TYR A 142 -18.71 5.06 -6.69
CA TYR A 142 -18.67 3.80 -7.42
C TYR A 142 -18.44 2.53 -6.58
N PHE A 143 -17.89 2.61 -5.36
CA PHE A 143 -17.44 1.42 -4.62
C PHE A 143 -18.03 1.35 -3.20
N GLN A 144 -19.26 0.86 -3.08
CA GLN A 144 -20.00 0.76 -1.81
C GLN A 144 -19.63 -0.44 -0.91
N HIS A 145 -18.52 -1.11 -1.17
CA HIS A 145 -18.12 -2.28 -0.38
C HIS A 145 -17.49 -1.86 0.95
N GLU A 146 -17.85 -2.51 2.05
CA GLU A 146 -17.21 -2.29 3.36
C GLU A 146 -15.73 -2.72 3.37
N LYS A 147 -15.35 -3.61 2.44
CA LYS A 147 -14.03 -4.22 2.40
C LYS A 147 -13.60 -4.60 0.99
N ILE A 148 -12.37 -4.23 0.64
CA ILE A 148 -11.69 -4.61 -0.61
C ILE A 148 -10.45 -5.43 -0.25
N ILE A 149 -10.19 -6.52 -0.96
CA ILE A 149 -8.99 -7.35 -0.78
C ILE A 149 -8.22 -7.39 -2.08
N PHE A 150 -6.98 -6.92 -2.08
CA PHE A 150 -6.06 -7.06 -3.20
C PHE A 150 -5.17 -8.28 -3.01
N ILE A 151 -4.91 -8.99 -4.10
CA ILE A 151 -4.00 -10.13 -4.19
C ILE A 151 -2.79 -9.74 -5.04
N ARG A 152 -1.58 -10.01 -4.54
CA ARG A 152 -0.33 -9.76 -5.26
C ARG A 152 -0.17 -10.76 -6.42
N GLN A 153 0.12 -10.24 -7.59
CA GLN A 153 0.50 -10.96 -8.80
C GLN A 153 1.92 -10.51 -9.18
N PRO A 154 2.96 -11.29 -8.81
CA PRO A 154 4.35 -10.96 -9.13
C PRO A 154 4.51 -10.78 -10.64
N SER A 155 5.30 -9.79 -11.05
CA SER A 155 5.64 -9.64 -12.47
C SER A 155 6.58 -10.77 -12.90
N ASP A 156 6.34 -11.38 -14.07
CA ASP A 156 7.05 -12.57 -14.61
C ASP A 156 8.58 -12.42 -14.81
N LYS A 157 9.17 -11.28 -14.41
CA LYS A 157 10.62 -11.07 -14.40
C LYS A 157 11.34 -11.69 -13.20
N GLU A 158 10.60 -12.22 -12.22
CA GLU A 158 11.16 -13.03 -11.14
C GLU A 158 10.79 -14.50 -11.35
N GLU A 159 11.71 -15.28 -11.91
CA GLU A 159 11.77 -16.72 -11.70
C GLU A 159 11.60 -17.01 -10.21
N MET A 160 10.54 -17.72 -9.86
CA MET A 160 10.40 -18.35 -8.56
C MET A 160 11.63 -19.23 -8.33
N THR A 161 12.62 -18.75 -7.57
CA THR A 161 13.58 -19.63 -6.92
C THR A 161 12.84 -20.33 -5.78
N GLU A 162 12.09 -21.35 -6.16
CA GLU A 162 11.49 -22.33 -5.28
C GLU A 162 12.63 -23.03 -4.54
N LYS A 163 12.94 -22.59 -3.32
CA LYS A 163 13.76 -23.39 -2.39
C LYS A 163 12.91 -24.58 -1.95
N ASN A 164 13.04 -25.66 -2.72
CA ASN A 164 12.78 -27.07 -2.40
C ASN A 164 12.04 -27.33 -1.08
N GLY A 165 10.74 -27.58 -1.19
CA GLY A 165 9.88 -27.89 -0.06
C GLY A 165 8.60 -28.69 -0.34
N GLY A 166 8.45 -29.31 -1.52
CA GLY A 166 7.56 -30.46 -1.71
C GLY A 166 6.18 -30.21 -2.34
N LYS A 167 5.92 -31.05 -3.36
CA LYS A 167 4.66 -31.37 -4.05
C LYS A 167 4.16 -30.32 -5.05
N GLY A 168 4.48 -30.63 -6.31
CA GLY A 168 4.12 -29.84 -7.47
C GLY A 168 2.64 -29.86 -7.84
N TRP A 169 2.32 -28.93 -8.73
CA TRP A 169 1.09 -28.85 -9.49
C TRP A 169 1.48 -28.52 -10.93
N TRP A 170 1.28 -29.49 -11.82
CA TRP A 170 1.31 -29.27 -13.26
C TRP A 170 0.03 -28.55 -13.64
N TRP A 171 0.12 -27.35 -14.24
CA TRP A 171 -0.95 -26.86 -15.09
C TRP A 171 -0.49 -26.95 -16.54
N ILE A 172 -1.22 -27.79 -17.28
CA ILE A 172 -1.17 -27.94 -18.72
C ILE A 172 -1.67 -26.62 -19.32
N ILE A 173 -0.82 -25.88 -20.04
CA ILE A 173 -1.28 -24.84 -20.93
C ILE A 173 -1.88 -25.55 -22.14
N GLY A 174 -3.21 -25.52 -22.21
CA GLY A 174 -3.96 -25.99 -23.37
C GLY A 174 -3.57 -25.17 -24.59
N ALA A 175 -3.20 -25.88 -25.65
CA ALA A 175 -3.06 -25.34 -26.99
C ALA A 175 -4.34 -24.61 -27.41
N ASN A 176 -4.16 -23.44 -28.02
CA ASN A 176 -5.01 -23.00 -29.11
C ASN A 176 -4.11 -22.28 -30.12
N ASP A 177 -3.55 -23.09 -31.03
CA ASP A 177 -3.45 -22.69 -32.42
C ASP A 177 -4.85 -22.31 -32.90
N LEU A 178 -5.01 -21.08 -33.36
CA LEU A 178 -5.95 -20.70 -34.42
C LEU A 178 -5.65 -19.25 -34.84
N GLN A 179 -4.61 -19.10 -35.67
CA GLN A 179 -4.69 -18.38 -36.94
C GLN A 179 -3.52 -18.76 -37.85
#